data_AF-A0A833S3W1-F1
#
_entry.id   AF-A0A833S3W1-F1
#
_cell.length_a   1.000
_cell.length_b   1.000
_cell.length_c   1.000
_cell.angle_alpha   90.00
_cell.angle_beta   90.00
_cell.angle_gamma   90.00
#
_symmetry.space_group_name_H-M   'P 1'
#
loop_
_entity.id
_entity.type
_entity.pdbx_description
1 polymer ?
#
loop_
_entity_poly.entity_id
_entity_poly.type
_entity_poly.pdbx_seq_one_letter_code
_entity_poly.pdbx_strand_id
1 'polypeptide(L)'
;MAARRETRMERDAFKARQEGRSIEDRHRLSAEHREYLNGERATDADFGNDEPSVPPAAAPPAVDRSWGLPCAPPRGRDACYLANAKRLMERRLADKASQKKKSPAKKTTTKTRQSFEREKRLHRKQER
;
A
#
# COMPACT_ATOMS: atom_id res chain seq x y z
N MET A 1 24.08 -28.18 22.83
CA MET A 1 23.29 -27.09 23.45
C MET A 1 22.03 -27.72 24.04
N ALA A 2 21.40 -27.14 25.06
CA ALA A 2 20.11 -27.64 25.54
C ALA A 2 18.99 -27.21 24.60
N ALA A 3 18.00 -28.07 24.35
CA ALA A 3 16.85 -27.74 23.53
C ALA A 3 16.09 -26.54 24.14
N ARG A 4 15.81 -25.53 23.32
CA ARG A 4 15.12 -24.29 23.69
C ARG A 4 13.70 -24.29 23.12
N ARG A 5 12.74 -23.82 23.90
CA ARG A 5 11.38 -23.56 23.42
C ARG A 5 11.28 -22.14 22.89
N GLU A 6 10.81 -21.98 21.65
CA GLU A 6 10.52 -20.67 21.06
C GLU A 6 9.32 -20.01 21.77
N THR A 7 9.42 -18.71 22.02
CA THR A 7 8.25 -17.93 22.45
C THR A 7 7.41 -17.52 21.23
N ARG A 8 6.12 -17.25 21.47
CA ARG A 8 5.22 -16.82 20.37
C ARG A 8 5.73 -15.55 19.68
N MET A 9 6.27 -14.59 20.43
CA MET A 9 6.82 -13.36 19.89
C MET A 9 8.06 -13.61 19.03
N GLU A 10 8.94 -14.53 19.44
CA GLU A 10 10.13 -14.91 18.67
C GLU A 10 9.77 -15.58 17.36
N ARG A 11 8.80 -16.50 17.39
CA ARG A 11 8.31 -17.18 16.18
C ARG A 11 7.71 -16.18 15.19
N ASP A 12 6.95 -15.21 15.69
CA ASP A 12 6.31 -14.20 14.84
C ASP A 12 7.37 -13.21 14.28
N ALA A 13 8.39 -12.83 15.06
CA ALA A 13 9.53 -12.05 14.57
C ALA A 13 10.38 -12.80 13.53
N PHE A 14 10.57 -14.11 13.71
CA PHE A 14 11.27 -14.98 12.77
C PHE A 14 10.52 -15.08 11.43
N LYS A 15 9.18 -15.16 11.47
CA LYS A 15 8.33 -15.13 10.27
C LYS A 15 8.38 -13.77 9.56
N ALA A 16 8.38 -12.67 10.31
CA ALA A 16 8.51 -11.33 9.73
C ALA A 16 9.85 -11.14 9.01
N ARG A 17 10.96 -11.67 9.58
CA ARG A 17 12.28 -11.66 8.92
C ARG A 17 12.34 -12.49 7.63
N GLN A 18 11.50 -13.52 7.52
CA GLN A 18 11.39 -14.33 6.31
C GLN A 18 10.50 -13.70 5.23
N GLU A 19 9.69 -12.70 5.58
CA GLU A 19 8.81 -12.03 4.64
C GLU A 19 9.62 -11.24 3.60
N GLY A 20 9.40 -11.52 2.31
CA GLY A 20 10.19 -10.94 1.21
C GLY A 20 11.39 -11.76 0.75
N ARG A 21 11.71 -12.90 1.39
CA ARG A 21 12.76 -13.83 0.93
C ARG A 21 12.25 -14.88 -0.05
N SER A 22 13.18 -15.44 -0.83
CA SER A 22 12.87 -16.53 -1.76
C SER A 22 12.33 -17.76 -1.01
N ILE A 23 11.57 -18.61 -1.70
CA ILE A 23 11.01 -19.84 -1.11
C ILE A 23 12.14 -20.75 -0.61
N GLU A 24 13.21 -20.87 -1.39
CA GLU A 24 14.37 -21.70 -1.08
C GLU A 24 15.09 -21.21 0.18
N ASP A 25 15.30 -19.90 0.30
CA ASP A 25 15.92 -19.30 1.49
C ASP A 25 15.06 -19.49 2.74
N ARG A 26 13.73 -19.33 2.61
CA ARG A 26 12.80 -19.57 3.72
C ARG A 26 12.85 -21.01 4.23
N HIS A 27 12.95 -21.97 3.32
CA HIS A 27 13.10 -23.38 3.67
C HIS A 27 14.41 -23.65 4.41
N ARG A 28 15.53 -23.14 3.88
CA ARG A 28 16.85 -23.25 4.51
C ARG A 28 16.86 -22.64 5.92
N LEU A 29 16.43 -21.38 6.04
CA LEU A 29 16.40 -20.66 7.32
C LEU A 29 15.50 -21.35 8.35
N SER A 30 14.35 -21.87 7.94
CA SER A 30 13.44 -22.57 8.84
C SER A 30 13.99 -23.91 9.32
N ALA A 31 14.77 -24.62 8.50
CA ALA A 31 15.47 -25.83 8.93
C ALA A 31 16.57 -25.50 9.95
N GLU A 32 17.41 -24.53 9.63
CA GLU A 32 18.49 -24.07 10.50
C GLU A 32 17.99 -23.57 11.86
N HIS A 33 16.88 -22.84 11.90
CA HIS A 33 16.25 -22.37 13.14
C HIS A 33 15.72 -23.51 14.00
N ARG A 34 15.18 -24.57 13.38
CA ARG A 34 14.71 -25.76 14.11
C ARG A 34 15.87 -26.53 14.73
N GLU A 35 16.97 -26.69 14.01
CA GLU A 35 18.19 -27.34 14.52
C GLU A 35 18.78 -26.54 15.71
N TYR A 36 18.74 -25.21 15.64
CA TYR A 36 19.11 -24.35 16.77
C TYR A 36 18.20 -24.55 17.98
N LEU A 37 16.87 -24.57 17.80
CA LEU A 37 15.92 -24.83 18.88
C LEU A 37 16.06 -26.23 19.47
N ASN A 38 16.39 -27.23 18.65
CA ASN A 38 16.66 -28.59 19.10
C ASN A 38 18.00 -28.70 19.85
N GLY A 39 18.85 -27.68 19.79
CA GLY A 39 20.18 -27.67 20.40
C GLY A 39 21.25 -28.43 19.60
N GLU A 40 20.93 -28.81 18.36
CA GLU A 40 21.82 -29.46 17.39
C GLU A 40 22.82 -28.45 16.81
N ARG A 41 22.41 -27.17 16.73
CA ARG A 41 23.25 -26.07 16.26
C ARG A 41 23.50 -25.04 17.36
N ALA A 42 24.72 -24.49 17.39
CA ALA A 42 25.13 -23.50 18.39
C ALA A 42 24.65 -22.08 18.11
N THR A 43 24.44 -21.75 16.83
CA THR A 43 24.02 -20.44 16.35
C THR A 43 22.69 -20.57 15.61
N ASP A 44 21.84 -19.55 15.73
CA ASP A 44 20.57 -19.48 15.01
C ASP A 44 20.80 -19.33 13.49
N ALA A 45 19.73 -19.44 12.70
CA ALA A 45 19.74 -19.29 11.25
C ALA A 45 20.40 -17.97 10.83
N ASP A 46 21.34 -18.05 9.88
CA ASP A 46 22.06 -16.88 9.38
C ASP A 46 21.29 -16.26 8.23
N PHE A 47 20.80 -15.05 8.45
CA PHE A 47 20.05 -14.27 7.48
C PHE A 47 20.96 -13.54 6.49
N GLY A 48 22.29 -13.54 6.68
CA GLY A 48 23.26 -12.77 5.91
C GLY A 48 23.28 -11.29 6.29
N ASN A 49 24.28 -10.54 5.78
CA ASN A 49 24.45 -9.10 6.04
C ASN A 49 23.32 -8.22 5.45
N ASP A 50 22.39 -8.82 4.70
CA ASP A 50 21.10 -8.26 4.34
C ASP A 50 20.10 -8.46 5.49
N GLU A 51 20.47 -7.98 6.68
CA GLU A 51 19.56 -7.75 7.79
C GLU A 51 18.87 -6.41 7.49
N PRO A 52 17.63 -6.37 6.95
CA PRO A 52 16.82 -5.20 7.17
C PRO A 52 16.58 -5.17 8.68
N SER A 53 17.38 -4.39 9.42
CA SER A 53 17.24 -4.12 10.85
C SER A 53 15.75 -4.10 11.21
N VAL A 54 15.21 -5.21 11.70
CA VAL A 54 13.77 -5.30 11.95
C VAL A 54 13.54 -4.47 13.21
N PRO A 55 12.78 -3.36 13.14
CA PRO A 55 12.41 -2.65 14.35
C PRO A 55 11.64 -3.63 15.27
N PRO A 56 11.79 -3.53 16.60
CA PRO A 56 11.21 -4.48 17.54
C PRO A 56 9.73 -4.71 17.25
N ALA A 57 9.34 -5.99 17.15
CA ALA A 57 8.00 -6.44 16.86
C ALA A 57 6.97 -5.64 17.68
N ALA A 58 6.09 -4.93 16.98
CA ALA A 58 4.97 -4.25 17.59
C ALA A 58 4.17 -5.25 18.44
N ALA A 59 3.99 -4.91 19.72
CA ALA A 59 3.06 -5.57 20.63
C ALA A 59 1.68 -5.74 19.95
N PRO A 60 0.87 -6.77 20.32
CA PRO A 60 -0.52 -6.82 19.88
C PRO A 60 -1.15 -5.45 20.15
N PRO A 61 -2.02 -4.91 19.27
CA PRO A 61 -2.52 -3.55 19.43
C PRO A 61 -3.03 -3.44 20.86
N ALA A 62 -2.31 -2.67 21.67
CA ALA A 62 -2.73 -2.36 23.00
C ALA A 62 -4.11 -1.74 22.80
N VAL A 63 -5.15 -2.43 23.26
CA VAL A 63 -6.40 -1.77 23.58
C VAL A 63 -5.99 -0.53 24.36
N ASP A 64 -6.20 0.62 23.75
CA ASP A 64 -5.73 1.88 24.26
C ASP A 64 -6.36 2.07 25.64
N ARG A 65 -5.57 1.80 26.67
CA ARG A 65 -5.88 2.14 28.05
C ARG A 65 -5.43 3.57 28.35
N SER A 66 -5.44 4.48 27.36
CA SER A 66 -5.38 5.91 27.64
C SER A 66 -6.70 6.38 28.25
N TRP A 67 -6.89 6.04 29.52
CA TRP A 67 -7.75 6.82 30.38
C TRP A 67 -7.04 8.15 30.64
N GLY A 68 -7.21 9.12 29.72
CA GLY A 68 -7.40 10.52 30.12
C GLY A 68 -6.22 11.48 30.15
N LEU A 69 -5.23 11.42 29.24
CA LEU A 69 -4.36 12.61 29.02
C LEU A 69 -4.35 13.06 27.55
N PRO A 70 -4.57 14.36 27.26
CA PRO A 70 -4.59 14.87 25.89
C PRO A 70 -3.16 14.89 25.32
N CYS A 71 -2.96 14.12 24.25
CA CYS A 71 -1.68 14.05 23.53
C CYS A 71 -1.34 15.41 22.90
N ALA A 72 -0.11 15.89 23.08
CA ALA A 72 0.33 17.16 22.53
C ALA A 72 0.34 17.14 20.98
N PRO A 73 0.05 18.26 20.31
CA PRO A 73 -0.02 18.29 18.84
C PRO A 73 1.36 18.01 18.22
N PRO A 74 1.39 17.34 17.06
CA PRO A 74 2.64 17.02 16.38
C PRO A 74 3.37 18.29 15.98
N ARG A 75 4.70 18.30 16.12
CA ARG A 75 5.57 19.45 15.81
C ARG A 75 6.60 19.10 14.74
N GLY A 76 7.17 20.13 14.13
CA GLY A 76 8.28 19.99 13.19
C GLY A 76 7.87 19.35 11.86
N ARG A 77 8.74 18.48 11.33
CA ARG A 77 8.59 17.93 9.99
C ARG A 77 7.31 17.12 9.83
N ASP A 78 6.91 16.38 10.85
CA ASP A 78 5.70 15.55 10.82
C ASP A 78 4.43 16.41 10.80
N ALA A 79 4.44 17.54 11.53
CA ALA A 79 3.36 18.51 11.46
C ALA A 79 3.22 19.10 10.06
N CYS A 80 4.36 19.44 9.44
CA CYS A 80 4.38 20.01 8.10
C CYS A 80 3.90 18.99 7.05
N TYR A 81 4.26 17.72 7.20
CA TYR A 81 3.82 16.65 6.31
C TYR A 81 2.32 16.39 6.42
N LEU A 82 1.79 16.32 7.64
CA LEU A 82 0.36 16.16 7.88
C LEU A 82 -0.45 17.35 7.38
N ALA A 83 0.06 18.58 7.54
CA ALA A 83 -0.59 19.77 7.00
C ALA A 83 -0.64 19.75 5.46
N ASN A 84 0.45 19.35 4.80
CA ASN A 84 0.49 19.25 3.34
C ASN A 84 -0.41 18.12 2.81
N ALA A 85 -0.46 16.98 3.50
CA ALA A 85 -1.38 15.90 3.16
C ALA A 85 -2.84 16.36 3.24
N LYS A 86 -3.21 17.07 4.31
CA LYS A 86 -4.55 17.66 4.48
C LYS A 86 -4.86 18.65 3.35
N ARG A 87 -3.92 19.54 3.04
CA ARG A 87 -4.09 20.54 1.97
C ARG A 87 -4.26 19.92 0.59
N LEU A 88 -3.58 18.81 0.30
CA LEU A 88 -3.76 18.06 -0.95
C LEU A 88 -5.16 17.41 -1.02
N MET A 89 -5.64 16.88 0.10
CA MET A 89 -6.98 16.30 0.20
C MET A 89 -8.07 17.35 -0.01
N GLU A 90 -7.94 18.51 0.62
CA GLU A 90 -8.86 19.63 0.45
C GLU A 90 -8.88 20.13 -0.99
N ARG A 91 -7.72 20.23 -1.64
CA ARG A 91 -7.63 20.59 -3.06
C ARG A 91 -8.34 19.56 -3.95
N ARG A 92 -8.19 18.26 -3.67
CA ARG A 92 -8.93 17.20 -4.39
C ARG A 92 -10.44 17.29 -4.15
N LEU A 93 -10.88 17.66 -2.96
CA LEU A 93 -12.29 17.90 -2.65
C LEU A 93 -12.83 19.14 -3.37
N ALA A 94 -12.05 20.21 -3.44
CA ALA A 94 -12.41 21.43 -4.18
C ALA A 94 -12.46 21.17 -5.70
N ASP A 95 -11.52 20.39 -6.25
CA ASP A 95 -11.53 19.99 -7.66
C ASP A 95 -12.77 19.13 -7.97
N LYS A 96 -13.13 18.19 -7.08
CA LYS A 96 -14.38 17.42 -7.20
C LYS A 96 -15.64 18.30 -7.08
N ALA A 97 -15.62 19.30 -6.20
CA ALA A 97 -16.74 20.25 -6.06
C ALA A 97 -16.86 21.18 -7.28
N SER A 98 -15.75 21.57 -7.90
CA SER A 98 -15.73 22.40 -9.10
C SER A 98 -16.08 21.63 -10.38
N GLN A 99 -15.75 20.32 -10.46
CA GLN A 99 -16.25 19.40 -11.48
C GLN A 99 -17.78 19.27 -11.43
N LYS A 100 -18.40 19.35 -10.24
CA LYS A 100 -19.87 19.45 -10.10
C LYS A 100 -20.47 20.72 -10.70
N LYS A 101 -19.69 21.80 -10.88
CA LYS A 101 -20.11 23.05 -11.55
C LYS A 101 -19.58 23.18 -13.00
N LYS A 102 -18.62 22.35 -13.41
CA LYS A 102 -18.10 22.24 -14.79
C LYS A 102 -18.46 20.87 -15.37
N SER A 103 -19.74 20.60 -15.58
CA SER A 103 -20.17 19.72 -16.67
C SER A 103 -20.17 20.56 -17.95
N PRO A 104 -19.14 20.52 -18.80
CA PRO A 104 -19.17 21.27 -20.04
C PRO A 104 -20.05 20.51 -21.02
N ALA A 105 -21.07 21.20 -21.54
CA ALA A 105 -21.70 20.86 -22.81
C ALA A 105 -20.59 20.58 -23.85
N LYS A 106 -20.48 19.32 -24.31
CA LYS A 106 -19.60 18.96 -25.42
C LYS A 106 -20.10 19.65 -26.68
N LYS A 107 -19.31 20.62 -27.16
CA LYS A 107 -19.50 21.30 -28.44
C LYS A 107 -19.04 20.39 -29.61
N THR A 108 -19.97 20.20 -30.55
CA THR A 108 -19.82 20.04 -32.01
C THR A 108 -18.95 18.91 -32.61
N THR A 109 -19.62 17.83 -33.06
CA THR A 109 -19.29 17.09 -34.29
C THR A 109 -20.37 17.39 -35.35
N THR A 110 -20.35 18.60 -35.92
CA THR A 110 -21.29 19.02 -36.98
C THR A 110 -20.81 18.69 -38.40
N LYS A 111 -19.54 18.29 -38.59
CA LYS A 111 -18.99 18.05 -39.94
C LYS A 111 -19.38 16.70 -40.54
N THR A 112 -19.59 15.67 -39.73
CA THR A 112 -19.94 14.30 -40.20
C THR A 112 -21.42 14.13 -40.52
N ARG A 113 -22.30 14.98 -39.98
CA ARG A 113 -23.75 14.88 -40.20
C ARG A 113 -24.18 15.52 -41.52
N GLN A 114 -23.53 16.61 -41.94
CA GLN A 114 -23.81 17.28 -43.22
C GLN A 114 -23.35 16.46 -44.43
N SER A 115 -22.24 15.72 -44.33
CA SER A 115 -21.78 14.84 -45.42
C SER A 115 -22.74 13.68 -45.66
N PHE A 116 -23.23 13.04 -44.59
CA PHE A 116 -24.17 11.92 -44.67
C PHE A 116 -25.55 12.33 -45.21
N GLU A 117 -26.00 13.54 -44.87
CA GLU A 117 -27.28 14.07 -45.35
C GLU A 117 -27.22 14.53 -46.82
N ARG A 118 -26.06 15.05 -47.26
CA ARG A 118 -25.81 15.36 -48.69
C ARG A 118 -25.75 14.09 -49.54
N GLU A 119 -25.10 13.03 -49.04
CA GLU A 119 -25.00 11.74 -49.72
C GLU A 119 -26.37 11.06 -49.90
N LYS A 120 -27.22 11.08 -48.86
CA LYS A 120 -28.61 10.60 -48.95
C LYS A 120 -29.47 11.39 -49.95
N ARG A 121 -29.30 12.71 -50.04
CA ARG A 121 -30.05 13.54 -51.00
C ARG A 121 -29.62 13.30 -52.45
N LEU A 122 -28.36 12.98 -52.69
CA LEU A 122 -27.87 12.66 -54.03
C LEU A 122 -28.42 11.30 -54.51
N HIS A 123 -28.40 10.27 -53.66
CA HIS A 123 -28.99 8.97 -54.00
C HIS A 123 -30.50 9.07 -54.28
N ARG A 124 -31.26 9.83 -53.48
CA ARG A 124 -32.71 10.01 -53.68
C ARG A 124 -33.07 10.76 -54.99
N LYS A 125 -32.15 11.51 -55.58
CA LYS A 125 -32.37 12.22 -56.86
C LYS A 125 -32.12 11.35 -58.08
N GLN A 126 -31.42 10.22 -57.96
CA GLN A 126 -31.14 9.33 -59.08
C GLN A 126 -32.28 8.33 -59.37
N GLU A 127 -33.23 8.17 -58.44
CA GLU A 127 -34.38 7.26 -58.57
C GLU A 127 -35.69 7.95 -59.02
N ARG A 128 -35.60 9.15 -59.61
CA ARG A 128 -36.72 9.88 -60.23
C ARG A 128 -36.33 10.35 -61.61
#